data_AF-A0A7C4FAJ1-F1
#
_entry.id   AF-A0A7C4FAJ1-F1
#
_cell.length_a   1.000
_cell.length_b   1.000
_cell.length_c   1.000
_cell.angle_alpha   90.00
_cell.angle_beta   90.00
_cell.angle_gamma   90.00
#
_symmetry.space_group_name_H-M   'P 1'
#
loop_
_entity.id
_entity.type
_entity.pdbx_description
1 polymer ?
#
loop_
_entity_poly.entity_id
_entity_poly.type
_entity_poly.pdbx_seq_one_letter_code
_entity_poly.pdbx_strand_id
1 'polypeptide(L)'
;MNPSIRESFSEFWASNISKLGIVFLTVLVVVSIYTVTTLPLDFGVKYWYNPTYWVDYPKAAQPEWINLFLPEKLMKHVELSATKATGIKPYDDRFIKYYNVSYNHEYSQFPKFITLKISNLVFYDRNSPPIVRFYVTRPDGRTV
;
A
#
# COMPACT_ATOMS: atom_id res chain seq x y z
N MET A 1 -8.36 53.81 1.38
CA MET A 1 -7.72 52.75 2.19
C MET A 1 -6.59 53.41 2.97
N ASN A 2 -6.50 53.18 4.29
CA ASN A 2 -5.53 53.87 5.15
C ASN A 2 -4.10 53.58 4.63
N PRO A 3 -3.22 54.58 4.42
CA PRO A 3 -1.91 54.39 3.79
C PRO A 3 -1.05 53.35 4.52
N SER A 4 -1.11 53.33 5.86
CA SER A 4 -0.47 52.33 6.72
C SER A 4 -0.89 50.88 6.44
N ILE A 5 -2.16 50.64 6.05
CA ILE A 5 -2.64 49.29 5.70
C ILE A 5 -2.05 48.84 4.37
N ARG A 6 -1.94 49.77 3.40
CA ARG A 6 -1.38 49.48 2.08
C ARG A 6 0.11 49.15 2.17
N GLU A 7 0.86 49.89 2.99
CA GLU A 7 2.27 49.62 3.28
C GLU A 7 2.46 48.26 3.95
N SER A 8 1.66 47.96 4.98
CA SER A 8 1.72 46.66 5.67
C SER A 8 1.46 45.48 4.73
N PHE A 9 0.48 45.59 3.84
CA PHE A 9 0.22 44.55 2.82
C PHE A 9 1.36 44.44 1.80
N SER A 10 1.94 45.55 1.37
CA SER A 10 3.09 45.56 0.46
C SER A 10 4.29 44.84 1.09
N GLU A 11 4.61 45.15 2.35
CA GLU A 11 5.71 44.53 3.08
C GLU A 11 5.49 43.03 3.30
N PHE A 12 4.25 42.66 3.64
CA PHE A 12 3.87 41.26 3.78
C PHE A 12 4.09 40.48 2.47
N TRP A 13 3.65 41.02 1.33
CA TRP A 13 3.84 40.36 0.04
C TRP A 13 5.26 40.49 -0.53
N ALA A 14 6.09 41.42 -0.03
CA ALA A 14 7.50 41.49 -0.38
C ALA A 14 8.31 40.37 0.29
N SER A 15 7.96 40.02 1.53
CA SER A 15 8.67 39.01 2.33
C SER A 15 8.59 37.58 1.77
N ASN A 16 9.75 36.93 1.65
CA ASN A 16 9.84 35.53 1.22
C ASN A 16 9.21 34.55 2.23
N ILE A 17 9.26 34.88 3.52
CA ILE A 17 8.70 34.05 4.60
C ILE A 17 7.18 34.05 4.52
N SER A 18 6.57 35.23 4.30
CA SER A 18 5.12 35.36 4.12
C SER A 18 4.62 34.56 2.93
N LYS A 19 5.33 34.61 1.80
CA LYS A 19 4.99 33.81 0.60
C LYS A 19 5.03 32.31 0.88
N LEU A 20 6.07 31.81 1.56
CA LEU A 20 6.17 30.41 1.95
C LEU A 20 5.01 29.99 2.87
N GLY A 21 4.65 30.85 3.83
CA GLY A 21 3.51 30.63 4.71
C GLY A 21 2.18 30.50 3.94
N ILE A 22 1.97 31.38 2.95
CA ILE A 22 0.78 31.33 2.09
C ILE A 22 0.76 30.04 1.26
N VAL A 23 1.88 29.66 0.64
CA VAL A 23 1.97 28.41 -0.14
C VAL A 23 1.63 27.21 0.74
N PHE A 24 2.20 27.13 1.94
CA PHE A 24 1.91 26.06 2.88
C PHE A 24 0.44 26.04 3.30
N LEU A 25 -0.14 27.20 3.62
CA LEU A 25 -1.55 27.32 3.96
C LEU A 25 -2.44 26.89 2.80
N THR A 26 -2.13 27.31 1.57
CA THR A 26 -2.86 26.89 0.37
C THR A 26 -2.84 25.37 0.21
N VAL A 27 -1.69 24.72 0.40
CA VAL A 27 -1.57 23.26 0.35
C VAL A 27 -2.47 22.61 1.40
N LEU A 28 -2.46 23.10 2.64
CA LEU A 28 -3.32 22.57 3.71
C LEU A 28 -4.81 22.73 3.40
N VAL A 29 -5.21 23.88 2.86
CA VAL A 29 -6.61 24.13 2.46
C VAL A 29 -7.02 23.19 1.33
N VAL A 30 -6.17 22.99 0.32
CA VAL A 30 -6.45 22.05 -0.78
C VAL A 30 -6.60 20.62 -0.26
N VAL A 31 -5.71 20.17 0.63
CA VAL A 31 -5.81 18.83 1.27
C VAL A 31 -7.09 18.72 2.10
N SER A 32 -7.47 19.76 2.84
CA SER A 32 -8.70 19.77 3.63
C SER A 32 -9.94 19.66 2.74
N ILE A 33 -10.03 20.46 1.68
CA ILE A 33 -11.13 20.40 0.71
C ILE A 33 -11.19 19.02 0.04
N TYR A 34 -10.06 18.49 -0.40
CA TYR A 34 -9.97 17.15 -0.97
C TYR A 34 -10.50 16.09 -0.01
N THR A 35 -10.09 16.15 1.27
CA THR A 35 -10.53 15.21 2.31
C THR A 35 -12.04 15.22 2.46
N VAL A 36 -12.67 16.39 2.56
CA VAL A 36 -14.12 16.52 2.76
C VAL A 36 -14.92 16.13 1.51
N THR A 37 -14.38 16.35 0.31
CA THR A 37 -15.09 16.11 -0.96
C THR A 37 -14.93 14.68 -1.48
N THR A 38 -13.85 13.98 -1.13
CA THR A 38 -13.55 12.65 -1.70
C THR A 38 -13.64 11.51 -0.70
N LEU A 39 -13.36 11.74 0.59
CA LEU A 39 -13.38 10.68 1.58
C LEU A 39 -14.77 10.54 2.23
N PRO A 40 -15.19 9.32 2.58
CA PRO A 40 -16.45 9.13 3.27
C PRO A 40 -16.38 9.68 4.71
N LEU A 41 -17.53 10.09 5.25
CA LEU A 41 -17.62 10.70 6.58
C LEU A 41 -17.12 9.77 7.71
N ASP A 42 -17.20 8.45 7.50
CA ASP A 42 -16.74 7.42 8.43
C ASP A 42 -15.30 6.95 8.14
N PHE A 43 -14.55 7.63 7.27
CA PHE A 43 -13.20 7.21 6.86
C PHE A 43 -12.27 6.97 8.04
N GLY A 44 -12.35 7.84 9.05
CA GLY A 44 -11.53 7.79 10.26
C GLY A 44 -11.66 6.47 11.02
N VAL A 45 -12.88 5.99 11.22
CA VAL A 45 -13.13 4.75 11.96
C VAL A 45 -13.03 3.51 11.07
N LYS A 46 -13.45 3.62 9.82
CA LYS A 46 -13.54 2.49 8.90
C LYS A 46 -12.20 2.07 8.31
N TYR A 47 -11.36 3.04 7.99
CA TYR A 47 -10.07 2.81 7.33
C TYR A 47 -8.90 3.26 8.20
N TRP A 48 -8.87 4.52 8.63
CA TRP A 48 -7.70 5.10 9.29
C TRP A 48 -7.35 4.42 10.62
N TYR A 49 -8.31 4.24 11.51
CA TYR A 49 -8.11 3.62 12.82
C TYR A 49 -8.18 2.08 12.78
N ASN A 50 -8.65 1.48 11.67
CA ASN A 50 -8.97 0.06 11.60
C ASN A 50 -7.72 -0.82 11.41
N PRO A 51 -7.26 -1.57 12.42
CA PRO A 51 -6.04 -2.38 12.31
C PRO A 51 -6.20 -3.52 11.30
N THR A 52 -7.40 -4.05 11.14
CA THR A 52 -7.71 -5.11 10.16
C THR A 52 -7.53 -4.61 8.73
N TYR A 53 -7.81 -3.33 8.46
CA TYR A 53 -7.56 -2.74 7.15
C TYR A 53 -6.05 -2.61 6.86
N TRP A 54 -5.27 -2.21 7.87
CA TRP A 54 -3.83 -1.99 7.74
C TRP A 54 -2.98 -3.26 7.85
N VAL A 55 -3.57 -4.42 8.18
CA VAL A 55 -2.81 -5.67 8.38
C VAL A 55 -2.07 -6.11 7.11
N ASP A 56 -2.64 -5.80 5.94
CA ASP A 56 -2.06 -6.12 4.65
C ASP A 56 -1.00 -5.09 4.20
N TYR A 57 -0.91 -3.93 4.88
CA TYR A 57 -0.01 -2.82 4.57
C TYR A 57 1.09 -2.71 5.64
N PRO A 58 2.27 -3.34 5.44
CA PRO A 58 3.29 -3.41 6.47
C PRO A 58 3.85 -2.02 6.83
N LYS A 59 3.93 -1.71 8.12
CA LYS A 59 4.47 -0.43 8.64
C LYS A 59 5.91 -0.12 8.19
N ALA A 60 6.67 -1.16 7.85
CA ALA A 60 8.05 -1.03 7.40
C ALA A 60 8.18 -0.68 5.91
N ALA A 61 7.08 -0.74 5.12
CA ALA A 61 7.11 -0.31 3.73
C ALA A 61 7.14 1.22 3.65
N GLN A 62 8.08 1.74 2.89
CA GLN A 62 8.17 3.18 2.65
C GLN A 62 7.02 3.66 1.76
N PRO A 63 6.55 4.90 1.94
CA PRO A 63 5.56 5.47 1.03
C PRO A 63 6.07 5.51 -0.40
N GLU A 64 5.21 5.20 -1.38
CA GLU A 64 5.61 5.14 -2.78
C GLU A 64 6.17 6.46 -3.32
N TRP A 65 5.74 7.59 -2.78
CA TRP A 65 6.19 8.91 -3.21
C TRP A 65 7.68 9.16 -2.94
N ILE A 66 8.32 8.38 -2.06
CA ILE A 66 9.78 8.43 -1.84
C ILE A 66 10.52 8.20 -3.16
N ASN A 67 9.98 7.34 -4.02
CA ASN A 67 10.55 7.07 -5.33
C ASN A 67 10.55 8.29 -6.27
N LEU A 68 9.80 9.36 -6.00
CA LEU A 68 9.85 10.59 -6.80
C LEU A 68 11.20 11.34 -6.64
N PHE A 69 11.89 11.11 -5.53
CA PHE A 69 13.12 11.84 -5.16
C PHE A 69 14.38 11.00 -5.30
N LEU A 70 14.26 9.71 -5.64
CA LEU A 70 15.38 8.79 -5.75
C LEU A 70 15.78 8.57 -7.22
N PRO A 71 17.09 8.55 -7.53
CA PRO A 71 17.59 8.24 -8.87
C PRO A 71 17.32 6.78 -9.24
N GLU A 72 17.44 5.86 -8.28
CA GLU A 72 17.09 4.45 -8.43
C GLU A 72 15.81 4.14 -7.65
N LYS A 73 14.86 3.46 -8.30
CA LYS A 73 13.55 3.17 -7.71
C LYS A 73 13.67 2.01 -6.74
N LEU A 74 13.18 2.21 -5.53
CA LEU A 74 13.00 1.17 -4.51
C LEU A 74 11.80 0.30 -4.87
N MET A 75 11.90 -0.98 -4.51
CA MET A 75 10.79 -1.92 -4.66
C MET A 75 9.56 -1.43 -3.91
N LYS A 76 8.44 -1.33 -4.63
CA LYS A 76 7.14 -0.99 -4.06
C LYS A 76 6.51 -2.22 -3.40
N HIS A 77 5.56 -1.99 -2.50
CA HIS A 77 4.69 -3.06 -2.02
C HIS A 77 3.86 -3.59 -3.19
N VAL A 78 3.80 -4.90 -3.36
CA VAL A 78 3.05 -5.56 -4.43
C VAL A 78 2.12 -6.59 -3.81
N GLU A 79 0.82 -6.43 -4.05
CA GLU A 79 -0.19 -7.42 -3.72
C GLU A 79 -0.45 -8.32 -4.93
N LEU A 80 -0.41 -9.62 -4.70
CA LEU A 80 -0.74 -10.61 -5.73
C LEU A 80 -1.84 -11.53 -5.22
N SER A 81 -2.81 -11.86 -6.07
CA SER A 81 -3.94 -12.71 -5.69
C SER A 81 -4.18 -13.82 -6.72
N ALA A 82 -4.54 -15.01 -6.20
CA ALA A 82 -5.00 -16.13 -7.01
C ALA A 82 -6.31 -16.67 -6.43
N THR A 83 -7.42 -16.38 -7.09
CA THR A 83 -8.76 -16.82 -6.67
C THR A 83 -9.17 -18.15 -7.31
N LYS A 84 -8.59 -18.49 -8.47
CA LYS A 84 -8.87 -19.71 -9.22
C LYS A 84 -7.65 -20.64 -9.18
N ALA A 85 -7.92 -21.94 -8.99
CA ALA A 85 -6.87 -22.95 -9.05
C ALA A 85 -6.39 -23.08 -10.51
N THR A 86 -5.07 -23.07 -10.71
CA THR A 86 -4.43 -23.34 -12.00
C THR A 86 -4.44 -24.83 -12.34
N GLY A 87 -4.64 -25.70 -11.34
CA GLY A 87 -4.78 -27.13 -11.54
C GLY A 87 -5.29 -27.84 -10.30
N ILE A 88 -5.91 -29.00 -10.51
CA ILE A 88 -6.39 -29.88 -9.45
C ILE A 88 -5.88 -31.29 -9.77
N LYS A 89 -5.21 -31.94 -8.83
CA LYS A 89 -4.73 -33.31 -8.97
C LYS A 89 -5.29 -34.18 -7.84
N PRO A 90 -5.80 -35.39 -8.13
CA PRO A 90 -6.15 -36.34 -7.08
C PRO A 90 -4.88 -36.81 -6.35
N TYR A 91 -4.98 -37.01 -5.05
CA TYR A 91 -3.93 -37.55 -4.19
C TYR A 91 -4.58 -38.41 -3.10
N ASP A 92 -4.65 -39.72 -3.37
CA ASP A 92 -5.34 -40.68 -2.51
C ASP A 92 -6.82 -40.28 -2.30
N ASP A 93 -7.27 -40.13 -1.06
CA ASP A 93 -8.59 -39.65 -0.63
C ASP A 93 -8.76 -38.12 -0.72
N ARG A 94 -7.73 -37.40 -1.18
CA ARG A 94 -7.65 -35.94 -1.20
C ARG A 94 -7.42 -35.42 -2.61
N PHE A 95 -7.46 -34.09 -2.74
CA PHE A 95 -7.04 -33.39 -3.94
C PHE A 95 -6.03 -32.30 -3.59
N ILE A 96 -5.08 -32.07 -4.49
CA ILE A 96 -4.12 -30.96 -4.42
C ILE A 96 -4.60 -29.89 -5.39
N LYS A 97 -4.88 -28.68 -4.87
CA LYS A 97 -5.15 -27.50 -5.69
C LYS A 97 -3.88 -26.67 -5.81
N TYR A 98 -3.53 -26.30 -7.03
CA TYR A 98 -2.41 -25.42 -7.32
C TYR A 98 -2.92 -24.01 -7.57
N TYR A 99 -2.23 -23.03 -6.99
CA TYR A 99 -2.48 -21.61 -7.18
C TYR A 99 -1.14 -20.98 -7.52
N ASN A 100 -0.92 -20.71 -8.80
CA ASN A 100 0.34 -20.15 -9.28
C ASN A 100 0.16 -18.68 -9.61
N VAL A 101 1.11 -17.87 -9.15
CA VAL A 101 1.19 -16.45 -9.43
C VAL A 101 2.61 -16.17 -9.89
N SER A 102 2.75 -15.33 -10.92
CA SER A 102 4.04 -14.84 -11.40
C SER A 102 4.12 -13.34 -11.21
N TYR A 103 5.31 -12.86 -10.90
CA TYR A 103 5.59 -11.44 -10.72
C TYR A 103 6.84 -11.08 -11.52
N ASN A 104 6.73 -10.04 -12.36
CA ASN A 104 7.88 -9.52 -13.08
C ASN A 104 8.69 -8.61 -12.15
N HIS A 105 9.91 -9.04 -11.82
CA HIS A 105 10.77 -8.29 -10.92
C HIS A 105 11.64 -7.30 -11.69
N GLU A 106 11.24 -6.03 -11.66
CA GLU A 106 11.89 -4.94 -12.39
C GLU A 106 12.84 -4.10 -11.53
N TYR A 107 13.04 -4.50 -10.27
CA TYR A 107 13.86 -3.77 -9.29
C TYR A 107 15.20 -4.47 -9.09
N SER A 108 16.23 -3.71 -8.72
CA SER A 108 17.53 -4.26 -8.32
C SER A 108 17.51 -4.92 -6.94
N GLN A 109 16.53 -4.57 -6.12
CA GLN A 109 16.40 -4.99 -4.73
C GLN A 109 15.40 -6.13 -4.58
N PHE A 110 15.79 -7.19 -3.88
CA PHE A 110 14.89 -8.29 -3.55
C PHE A 110 13.89 -7.94 -2.42
N PRO A 111 12.70 -8.57 -2.41
CA PRO A 111 11.74 -8.39 -1.33
C PRO A 111 12.34 -8.82 0.02
N LYS A 112 12.20 -7.97 1.04
CA LYS A 112 12.65 -8.26 2.40
C LYS A 112 11.67 -9.11 3.20
N PHE A 113 10.39 -9.11 2.79
CA PHE A 113 9.32 -9.79 3.50
C PHE A 113 8.24 -10.24 2.51
N ILE A 114 7.65 -11.41 2.76
CA ILE A 114 6.54 -11.97 1.99
C ILE A 114 5.46 -12.39 2.98
N THR A 115 4.24 -11.92 2.77
CA THR A 115 3.06 -12.32 3.55
C THR A 115 2.18 -13.22 2.69
N LEU A 116 1.69 -14.33 3.27
CA LEU A 116 0.68 -15.16 2.63
C LEU A 116 -0.67 -14.97 3.35
N LYS A 117 -1.66 -14.47 2.62
CA LYS A 117 -3.05 -14.36 3.09
C LYS A 117 -3.90 -15.42 2.40
N ILE A 118 -4.57 -16.24 3.20
CA ILE A 118 -5.49 -17.26 2.71
C ILE A 118 -6.86 -16.97 3.31
N SER A 119 -7.88 -16.95 2.46
CA SER A 119 -9.25 -16.65 2.86
C SER A 119 -10.19 -17.76 2.41
N ASN A 120 -11.34 -17.88 3.07
CA ASN A 120 -12.38 -18.87 2.76
C ASN A 120 -11.90 -20.33 2.82
N LEU A 121 -11.03 -20.65 3.79
CA LEU A 121 -10.66 -22.04 4.07
C LEU A 121 -11.86 -22.77 4.67
N VAL A 122 -12.29 -23.84 3.99
CA VAL A 122 -13.34 -24.75 4.47
C VAL A 122 -12.68 -26.00 5.03
N PHE A 123 -13.02 -26.34 6.27
CA PHE A 123 -12.56 -27.55 6.96
C PHE A 123 -13.67 -28.58 6.90
N TYR A 124 -13.49 -29.63 6.10
CA TYR A 124 -14.49 -30.69 5.94
C TYR A 124 -14.40 -31.74 7.06
N ASP A 125 -13.19 -32.01 7.56
CA ASP A 125 -12.94 -32.92 8.68
C ASP A 125 -12.02 -32.23 9.70
N ARG A 126 -12.40 -32.32 10.97
CA ARG A 126 -11.65 -31.76 12.10
C ARG A 126 -10.35 -32.53 12.35
N ASN A 127 -10.31 -33.82 12.02
CA ASN A 127 -9.14 -34.67 12.20
C ASN A 127 -8.16 -34.60 11.02
N SER A 128 -8.58 -33.99 9.91
CA SER A 128 -7.80 -33.91 8.66
C SER A 128 -7.83 -32.49 8.07
N PRO A 129 -7.20 -31.50 8.73
CA PRO A 129 -7.19 -30.13 8.23
C PRO A 129 -6.45 -30.00 6.89
N PRO A 130 -6.81 -29.02 6.02
CA PRO A 130 -6.09 -28.76 4.78
C PRO A 130 -4.61 -28.44 5.04
N ILE A 131 -3.73 -29.08 4.27
CA ILE A 131 -2.29 -28.79 4.30
C ILE A 131 -1.99 -27.72 3.26
N VAL A 132 -1.42 -26.60 3.71
CA VAL A 132 -0.94 -25.52 2.84
C VAL A 132 0.56 -25.68 2.67
N ARG A 133 1.02 -25.67 1.42
CA ARG A 133 2.44 -25.57 1.09
C ARG A 133 2.66 -24.33 0.24
N PHE A 134 3.65 -23.56 0.63
CA PHE A 134 4.05 -22.34 -0.06
C PHE A 134 5.44 -22.53 -0.63
N TYR A 135 5.61 -22.16 -1.90
CA TYR A 135 6.87 -22.27 -2.62
C TYR A 135 7.12 -20.97 -3.37
N VAL A 136 8.33 -20.46 -3.28
CA VAL A 136 8.80 -19.29 -4.02
C VAL A 136 9.93 -19.70 -4.93
N THR A 137 9.70 -19.61 -6.24
CA THR A 137 10.77 -19.77 -7.23
C THR A 137 11.40 -18.40 -7.50
N ARG A 138 12.68 -18.28 -7.16
CA ARG A 138 13.47 -17.07 -7.40
C ARG A 138 13.92 -16.96 -8.86
N PRO A 139 14.34 -15.76 -9.33
CA PRO A 139 14.87 -15.59 -10.68
C PRO A 139 16.11 -16.45 -11.01
N ASP A 140 16.85 -16.91 -10.00
CA ASP A 140 17.99 -17.83 -10.15
C ASP A 140 17.56 -19.30 -10.37
N GLY A 141 16.26 -19.58 -10.44
CA GLY A 141 15.68 -20.91 -10.63
C GLY A 141 15.59 -21.74 -9.36
N ARG A 142 16.01 -21.24 -8.19
CA ARG A 142 15.92 -21.97 -6.92
C ARG A 142 14.55 -21.78 -6.30
N THR A 143 13.93 -22.88 -5.88
CA THR A 143 12.68 -22.89 -5.12
C THR A 143 12.96 -23.04 -3.63
N VAL A 144 12.32 -22.19 -2.82
CA VAL A 144 12.33 -22.22 -1.35
C VAL A 144 10.92 -22.28 -0.81
#